data_AF-A0A558DVK1-F1
#
_entry.id   AF-A0A558DVK1-F1
#
_cell.length_a   1.000
_cell.length_b   1.000
_cell.length_c   1.000
_cell.angle_alpha   90.00
_cell.angle_beta   90.00
_cell.angle_gamma   90.00
#
_symmetry.space_group_name_H-M   'P 1'
#
loop_
_entity.id
_entity.type
_entity.pdbx_description
1 polymer ?
#
loop_
_entity_poly.entity_id
_entity_poly.type
_entity_poly.pdbx_seq_one_letter_code
_entity_poly.pdbx_strand_id
1 'polypeptide(L)' 'MSGEEQVKHSGSSVDTGPSEAFIAYCNAEFDRRRNSDEPFDEAAYREAMELTLHKIRALEEEGYA' A
#
# COMPACT_ATOMS: atom_id res chain seq x y z
N MET A 1 -28.20 9.49 21.00
CA MET A 1 -27.72 9.99 19.69
C MET A 1 -26.54 9.13 19.30
N SER A 2 -26.79 7.94 18.76
CA SER A 2 -25.73 7.05 18.27
C SER A 2 -25.23 7.59 16.94
N GLY A 3 -24.07 8.24 16.96
CA GLY A 3 -23.29 8.49 15.76
C GLY A 3 -22.45 7.25 15.48
N GLU A 4 -23.01 6.30 14.74
CA GLU A 4 -22.19 5.29 14.08
C GLU A 4 -21.46 6.00 12.94
N GLU A 5 -20.24 6.48 13.20
CA GLU A 5 -19.31 6.81 12.13
C GLU A 5 -18.94 5.50 11.42
N GLN A 6 -19.70 5.20 10.37
CA GLN A 6 -19.27 4.26 9.34
C GLN A 6 -17.99 4.82 8.72
N VAL A 7 -16.86 4.36 9.23
CA VAL A 7 -15.59 4.38 8.51
C VAL A 7 -15.82 3.51 7.27
N LYS A 8 -16.24 4.15 6.19
CA LYS A 8 -16.31 3.55 4.87
C LYS A 8 -14.89 3.16 4.50
N HIS A 9 -14.55 1.90 4.74
CA HIS A 9 -13.47 1.21 4.04
C HIS A 9 -13.86 1.15 2.55
N SER A 10 -13.71 2.27 1.86
CA SER A 10 -13.67 2.33 0.40
C SER A 10 -12.28 1.86 -0.06
N GLY A 11 -11.94 0.63 0.30
CA GLY A 11 -10.95 -0.14 -0.44
C GLY A 11 -11.69 -0.77 -1.60
N SER A 12 -11.79 -0.02 -2.70
CA SER A 12 -12.35 -0.50 -3.96
C SER A 12 -11.76 -1.87 -4.27
N SER A 13 -12.61 -2.89 -4.34
CA SER A 13 -12.30 -4.21 -4.89
C SER A 13 -12.08 -4.04 -6.40
N VAL A 14 -10.98 -3.39 -6.77
CA VAL A 14 -10.54 -3.34 -8.17
C VAL A 14 -9.74 -4.60 -8.41
N ASP A 15 -10.07 -5.25 -9.52
CA ASP A 15 -9.43 -6.39 -10.15
C ASP A 15 -8.01 -6.01 -10.64
N THR A 16 -7.19 -5.39 -9.78
CA THR A 16 -5.84 -4.92 -10.09
C THR A 16 -4.81 -5.96 -9.66
N GLY A 17 -3.79 -6.16 -10.50
CA GLY A 17 -2.74 -7.16 -10.24
C GLY A 17 -2.02 -6.91 -8.90
N PRO A 18 -1.44 -7.95 -8.28
CA PRO A 18 -0.74 -7.84 -7.00
C PRO A 18 0.22 -6.64 -6.88
N SER A 19 0.94 -6.29 -7.94
CA SER A 19 1.86 -5.14 -7.95
C SER A 19 1.13 -3.81 -7.81
N GLU A 20 -0.01 -3.64 -8.46
CA GLU A 20 -0.82 -2.43 -8.40
C GLU A 20 -1.53 -2.30 -7.05
N ALA A 21 -2.05 -3.41 -6.51
CA ALA A 21 -2.59 -3.46 -5.16
C ALA A 21 -1.53 -3.09 -4.10
N PHE A 22 -0.30 -3.61 -4.26
CA PHE A 22 0.81 -3.29 -3.37
C PHE A 22 1.20 -1.80 -3.44
N ILE A 23 1.28 -1.22 -4.64
CA ILE A 23 1.56 0.21 -4.83
C ILE A 23 0.50 1.07 -4.13
N ALA A 24 -0.78 0.75 -4.32
CA ALA A 24 -1.88 1.49 -3.72
C ALA A 24 -1.80 1.47 -2.19
N TYR A 25 -1.52 0.30 -1.60
CA TYR A 25 -1.29 0.16 -0.17
C TYR A 25 -0.10 0.99 0.30
N CYS A 26 1.06 0.88 -0.35
CA CYS A 26 2.26 1.59 0.05
C CYS A 26 2.10 3.12 0.00
N ASN A 27 1.38 3.64 -1.00
CA ASN A 27 1.11 5.07 -1.07
C ASN A 27 0.22 5.54 0.08
N ALA A 28 -0.86 4.82 0.39
CA ALA A 28 -1.75 5.16 1.50
C ALA A 28 -1.03 5.09 2.85
N GLU A 29 -0.19 4.07 3.05
CA GLU A 29 0.58 3.88 4.27
C GLU A 29 1.70 4.92 4.41
N PHE A 30 2.37 5.29 3.31
CA PHE A 30 3.35 6.37 3.29
C PHE A 30 2.73 7.68 3.78
N ASP A 31 1.56 8.05 3.25
CA ASP A 31 0.86 9.26 3.68
C ASP A 31 0.40 9.16 5.14
N ARG A 32 -0.04 7.99 5.61
CA ARG A 32 -0.40 7.79 7.03
C ARG A 32 0.80 8.04 7.94
N ARG A 33 1.97 7.49 7.60
CA ARG A 33 3.20 7.56 8.42
C ARG A 33 3.80 8.96 8.38
N ARG A 34 3.83 9.59 7.21
CA ARG A 34 4.31 10.97 7.04
C ARG A 34 3.48 12.00 7.82
N ASN A 35 2.19 11.73 8.00
CA ASN A 35 1.27 12.60 8.76
C ASN A 35 1.14 12.19 10.25
N SER A 36 1.98 11.28 10.75
CA SER A 36 2.01 10.90 12.16
C SER A 36 3.09 11.66 12.94
N ASP A 37 2.94 11.72 14.26
CA ASP A 37 3.97 12.28 15.16
C ASP A 37 5.14 11.30 15.43
N GLU A 38 5.19 10.15 14.74
CA GLU A 38 6.25 9.15 14.91
C GLU A 38 7.43 9.39 13.97
N PRO A 39 8.67 9.06 14.39
CA PRO A 39 9.81 9.02 13.47
C PRO A 39 9.54 8.09 12.29
N PHE A 40 9.72 8.60 11.07
CA PHE A 40 9.52 7.85 9.84
C PHE A 40 10.70 8.06 8.89
N ASP A 41 11.39 6.98 8.56
CA ASP A 41 12.46 6.98 7.56
C ASP A 41 11.84 6.78 6.17
N GLU A 42 11.54 7.90 5.50
CA GLU A 42 10.94 7.90 4.17
C GLU A 42 11.84 7.24 3.12
N ALA A 43 13.16 7.35 3.26
CA ALA A 43 14.11 6.82 2.30
C ALA A 43 14.16 5.30 2.38
N ALA A 44 14.32 4.75 3.59
CA ALA A 44 14.29 3.31 3.81
C ALA A 44 12.95 2.68 3.39
N TYR A 45 11.83 3.38 3.61
CA TYR A 45 10.52 2.92 3.17
C TYR A 45 10.43 2.81 1.65
N ARG A 46 10.86 3.84 0.92
CA ARG A 46 10.85 3.84 -0.56
C ARG A 46 11.74 2.76 -1.14
N GLU A 47 12.94 2.59 -0.59
CA GLU A 47 13.86 1.53 -1.01
C GLU A 47 13.23 0.13 -0.82
N ALA A 48 12.63 -0.12 0.35
CA ALA A 48 11.95 -1.38 0.63
C ALA A 48 10.74 -1.62 -0.29
N MET A 49 9.96 -0.56 -0.57
CA MET A 49 8.83 -0.62 -1.52
C MET A 49 9.31 -0.99 -2.92
N GLU A 50 10.38 -0.36 -3.43
CA GLU A 50 10.91 -0.63 -4.76
C GLU A 50 11.43 -2.06 -4.90
N LEU A 51 12.18 -2.56 -3.92
CA LEU A 51 12.67 -3.94 -3.88
C LEU A 51 11.51 -4.95 -3.90
N THR A 52 10.48 -4.70 -3.10
CA THR A 52 9.31 -5.59 -3.00
C THR A 52 8.51 -5.56 -4.29
N LEU A 53 8.27 -4.38 -4.85
CA LEU A 53 7.54 -4.20 -6.11
C LEU A 53 8.26 -4.90 -7.27
N HIS A 54 9.59 -4.82 -7.32
CA HIS A 54 10.38 -5.54 -8.30
C HIS A 54 10.15 -7.05 -8.22
N LYS A 55 10.12 -7.62 -7.01
CA LYS A 55 9.88 -9.05 -6.84
C LYS A 55 8.45 -9.46 -7.17
N ILE A 56 7.46 -8.65 -6.82
CA ILE A 56 6.05 -8.93 -7.14
C ILE A 56 5.87 -8.98 -8.66
N ARG A 57 6.39 -7.98 -9.39
CA ARG A 57 6.30 -7.96 -10.86
C ARG A 57 6.96 -9.17 -11.52
N ALA A 58 8.13 -9.58 -11.02
CA ALA A 58 8.78 -10.80 -11.51
C ALA A 58 7.89 -12.05 -11.32
N LEU A 59 7.18 -12.15 -10.18
CA LEU A 59 6.25 -13.25 -9.94
C LEU A 59 4.99 -13.19 -10.82
N GLU A 60 4.48 -12.00 -11.11
CA GLU A 60 3.36 -11.80 -12.06
C GLU A 60 3.77 -12.24 -13.47
N GLU A 61 4.97 -11.86 -13.92
CA GLU A 61 5.53 -12.26 -15.22
C GLU A 61 5.73 -13.79 -15.32
N GLU A 62 6.10 -14.42 -14.21
CA GLU A 62 6.25 -15.88 -14.08
C GLU A 62 4.90 -16.63 -13.92
N GLY A 63 3.78 -15.90 -13.71
CA GLY A 63 2.45 -16.47 -13.49
C GLY A 63 2.21 -17.04 -12.09
N TYR A 64 3.02 -16.64 -11.11
CA TYR A 64 2.89 -17.04 -9.70
C TYR A 64 2.08 -16.05 -8.85
N ALA A 65 1.77 -14.88 -9.38
CA ALA A 65 1.04 -13.81 -8.72
C ALA A 65 -0.01 -13.22 -9.66
#